data_AF-A0A8R2HBZ4-F1
#
_entry.id   AF-A0A8R2HBZ4-F1
#
_cell.length_a   1.000
_cell.length_b   1.000
_cell.length_c   1.000
_cell.angle_alpha   90.00
_cell.angle_beta   90.00
_cell.angle_gamma   90.00
#
_symmetry.space_group_name_H-M   'P 1'
#
loop_
_entity.id
_entity.type
_entity.pdbx_description
1 polymer ?
#
loop_
_entity_poly.entity_id
_entity_poly.type
_entity_poly.pdbx_seq_one_letter_code
_entity_poly.pdbx_strand_id
1 'polypeptide(L)'
;MSAKLLMVFLPCFLAGCVSLDQHYDRPKDAVNTTAPTGDAYRTLQGTPANYRDISWQDYVLDAKLRQVVTMALDSSRDLREAVASVKSAHAQYGEQRADLFPSLSAGVSGTRSRALTGEGNQTALSNTYSAEGSVSSFELDLFGKNQSLSRQQYETYLGTLEGARSTRLTVLYNTVDYWLQLAADRSNLAIAKETAESARQSLEVTRKRLENGVDSMVDVAGGAPRTLDFTRADGVPLNAWTLLAGPETSDAPLPLGQAVFIYDLKVERGAQVEVPHLAGYSTWLTLLDGIVTVGEERLLQGDSISEQGALPVLRGERDAIVIAFLVSDGVTFV
;
A
#
# COMPACT_ATOMS: atom_id res chain seq x y z
N MET A 1 21.60 -0.11 71.23
CA MET A 1 21.59 0.80 70.06
C MET A 1 20.16 1.27 69.86
N SER A 2 19.99 2.59 69.88
CA SER A 2 18.79 3.28 70.35
C SER A 2 17.73 3.47 69.28
N ALA A 3 16.45 3.40 69.67
CA ALA A 3 15.27 3.72 68.84
C ALA A 3 15.34 5.11 68.16
N LYS A 4 16.23 5.99 68.63
CA LYS A 4 16.53 7.30 68.03
C LYS A 4 17.28 7.20 66.70
N LEU A 5 18.12 6.16 66.49
CA LEU A 5 18.79 5.93 65.20
C LEU A 5 17.80 5.41 64.14
N LEU A 6 16.81 4.61 64.58
CA LEU A 6 15.74 4.08 63.73
C LEU A 6 14.82 5.19 63.19
N MET A 7 14.57 6.24 63.98
CA MET A 7 13.68 7.35 63.64
C MET A 7 14.25 8.31 62.58
N VAL A 8 15.57 8.37 62.41
CA VAL A 8 16.24 9.19 61.39
C VAL A 8 16.41 8.44 60.05
N PHE A 9 16.57 7.12 60.09
CA PHE A 9 16.67 6.31 58.87
C PHE A 9 15.33 6.12 58.16
N LEU A 10 14.21 6.08 58.89
CA LEU A 10 12.87 5.88 58.32
C LEU A 10 12.47 6.91 57.24
N PRO A 11 12.61 8.25 57.42
CA PRO A 11 12.28 9.20 56.37
C PRO A 11 13.22 9.16 55.16
N CYS A 12 14.48 8.73 55.32
CA CYS A 12 15.42 8.53 54.18
C CYS A 12 15.00 7.36 53.28
N PHE A 13 14.40 6.30 53.83
CA PHE A 13 13.85 5.21 53.02
C PHE A 13 12.54 5.59 52.30
N LEU A 14 11.79 6.56 52.82
CA LEU A 14 10.55 7.06 52.20
C LEU A 14 10.79 8.10 51.09
N ALA A 15 11.95 8.77 51.06
CA ALA A 15 12.30 9.79 50.06
C ALA A 15 13.01 9.23 48.81
N GLY A 16 13.26 7.91 48.75
CA GLY A 16 14.10 7.28 47.72
C GLY A 16 13.40 6.77 46.47
N CYS A 17 12.09 6.99 46.31
CA CYS A 17 11.36 6.66 45.08
C CYS A 17 10.96 7.96 44.39
N VAL A 18 11.92 8.64 43.76
CA VAL A 18 11.68 9.90 43.05
C VAL A 18 11.92 9.64 41.56
N SER A 19 10.84 9.61 40.78
CA SER A 19 10.93 9.77 39.33
C SER A 19 11.12 11.25 39.01
N LEU A 20 12.09 11.54 38.13
CA LEU A 20 12.40 12.89 37.64
C LEU A 20 11.60 13.26 36.38
N ASP A 21 10.65 12.42 35.96
CA ASP A 21 9.75 12.73 34.85
C ASP A 21 8.94 13.99 35.13
N GLN A 22 8.88 14.88 34.14
CA GLN A 22 7.94 16.00 34.20
C GLN A 22 6.51 15.48 34.14
N HIS A 23 5.61 16.15 34.86
CA HIS A 23 4.19 15.88 34.73
C HIS A 23 3.73 16.24 33.31
N TYR A 24 2.97 15.35 32.67
CA TYR A 24 2.44 15.60 31.35
C TYR A 24 1.22 16.50 31.45
N ASP A 25 1.36 17.75 31.01
CA ASP A 25 0.26 18.67 30.81
C ASP A 25 -0.07 18.75 29.31
N ARG A 26 -1.27 18.28 28.91
CA ARG A 26 -1.70 18.38 27.53
C ARG A 26 -1.77 19.86 27.11
N PRO A 27 -1.09 20.28 26.03
CA PRO A 27 -1.19 21.63 25.51
C PRO A 27 -2.65 21.97 25.16
N LYS A 28 -3.04 23.23 25.35
CA LYS A 28 -4.35 23.71 24.90
C LYS A 28 -4.42 23.63 23.37
N ASP A 29 -5.55 23.17 22.84
CA ASP A 29 -5.75 23.05 21.41
C ASP A 29 -5.54 24.40 20.70
N ALA A 30 -4.76 24.39 19.63
CA ALA A 30 -4.44 25.59 18.85
C ALA A 30 -5.58 26.01 17.88
N VAL A 31 -6.64 25.21 17.81
CA VAL A 31 -7.75 25.40 16.89
C VAL A 31 -9.01 25.81 17.63
N ASN A 32 -9.84 26.62 16.97
CA ASN A 32 -11.14 26.98 17.51
C ASN A 32 -12.02 25.73 17.63
N THR A 33 -12.53 25.47 18.83
CA THR A 33 -13.41 24.33 19.12
C THR A 33 -14.86 24.57 18.70
N THR A 34 -15.18 25.76 18.16
CA THR A 34 -16.49 26.08 17.60
C THR A 34 -16.49 25.93 16.09
N ALA A 35 -17.52 25.26 15.56
CA ALA A 35 -17.70 25.10 14.13
C ALA A 35 -17.91 26.49 13.45
N PRO A 36 -17.44 26.67 12.21
CA PRO A 36 -17.71 27.88 11.44
C PRO A 36 -19.20 28.15 11.30
N THR A 37 -19.59 29.43 11.26
CA THR A 37 -20.98 29.85 11.05
C THR A 37 -21.19 30.32 9.60
N GLY A 38 -22.44 30.26 9.13
CA GLY A 38 -22.83 30.69 7.78
C GLY A 38 -23.78 29.72 7.10
N ASP A 39 -24.29 30.11 5.93
CA ASP A 39 -25.28 29.31 5.19
C ASP A 39 -24.78 27.93 4.80
N ALA A 40 -23.48 27.79 4.47
CA ALA A 40 -22.84 26.52 4.16
C ALA A 40 -22.74 25.57 5.37
N TYR A 41 -22.87 26.08 6.59
CA TYR A 41 -22.69 25.31 7.84
C TYR A 41 -23.99 25.20 8.66
N ARG A 42 -25.13 25.52 8.06
CA ARG A 42 -26.43 25.56 8.76
C ARG A 42 -26.80 24.22 9.42
N THR A 43 -26.35 23.11 8.85
CA THR A 43 -26.59 21.74 9.34
C THR A 43 -25.62 21.30 10.44
N LEU A 44 -24.55 22.06 10.71
CA LEU A 44 -23.57 21.77 11.76
C LEU A 44 -23.96 22.38 13.11
N GLN A 45 -25.12 23.04 13.20
CA GLN A 45 -25.63 23.59 14.45
C GLN A 45 -26.24 22.47 15.31
N GLY A 46 -25.49 22.00 16.31
CA GLY A 46 -25.95 20.96 17.23
C GLY A 46 -24.85 20.46 18.18
N THR A 47 -25.21 19.56 19.10
CA THR A 47 -24.24 18.88 19.95
C THR A 47 -23.35 17.99 19.07
N PRO A 48 -22.02 18.14 19.12
CA PRO A 48 -21.11 17.31 18.32
C PRO A 48 -21.29 15.84 18.69
N ALA A 49 -21.61 15.01 17.70
CA ALA A 49 -21.64 13.57 17.88
C ALA A 49 -20.22 13.07 18.20
N ASN A 50 -20.09 12.17 19.17
CA ASN A 50 -18.82 11.51 19.43
C ASN A 50 -18.55 10.48 18.33
N TYR A 51 -17.82 10.90 17.30
CA TYR A 51 -17.51 10.06 16.14
C TYR A 51 -16.73 8.79 16.50
N ARG A 52 -16.11 8.73 17.69
CA ARG A 52 -15.35 7.58 18.18
C ARG A 52 -16.24 6.37 18.52
N ASP A 53 -17.52 6.60 18.76
CA ASP A 53 -18.45 5.55 19.19
C ASP A 53 -19.30 5.00 18.03
N ILE A 54 -19.15 5.56 16.83
CA ILE A 54 -19.94 5.16 15.66
C ILE A 54 -19.23 4.01 14.95
N SER A 55 -19.92 2.88 14.84
CA SER A 55 -19.46 1.75 14.04
C SER A 55 -19.50 2.12 12.56
N TRP A 56 -18.46 1.79 11.80
CA TRP A 56 -18.44 2.07 10.36
C TRP A 56 -19.56 1.34 9.61
N GLN A 57 -20.02 0.20 10.14
CA GLN A 57 -21.13 -0.56 9.60
C GLN A 57 -22.47 0.19 9.69
N ASP A 58 -22.60 1.11 10.64
CA ASP A 58 -23.79 1.97 10.78
C ASP A 58 -23.75 3.13 9.77
N TYR A 59 -22.55 3.51 9.31
CA TYR A 59 -22.37 4.58 8.33
C TYR A 59 -22.47 4.07 6.88
N VAL A 60 -21.91 2.89 6.61
CA VAL A 60 -21.89 2.27 5.27
C VAL A 60 -23.14 1.42 5.08
N LEU A 61 -24.19 2.00 4.50
CA LEU A 61 -25.49 1.34 4.39
C LEU A 61 -25.58 0.28 3.29
N ASP A 62 -24.83 0.41 2.19
CA ASP A 62 -24.89 -0.55 1.07
C ASP A 62 -24.26 -1.91 1.43
N ALA A 63 -25.01 -2.99 1.21
CA ALA A 63 -24.59 -4.33 1.61
C ALA A 63 -23.37 -4.85 0.82
N LYS A 64 -23.26 -4.51 -0.48
CA LYS A 64 -22.12 -4.93 -1.30
C LYS A 64 -20.86 -4.19 -0.88
N LEU A 65 -20.96 -2.88 -0.64
CA LEU A 65 -19.87 -2.06 -0.14
C LEU A 65 -19.40 -2.54 1.24
N ARG A 66 -20.30 -2.93 2.15
CA ARG A 66 -19.88 -3.53 3.43
C ARG A 66 -19.03 -4.77 3.23
N GLN A 67 -19.39 -5.67 2.31
CA GLN A 67 -18.58 -6.85 2.00
C GLN A 67 -17.20 -6.47 1.46
N VAL A 68 -17.13 -5.48 0.56
CA VAL A 68 -15.86 -5.00 0.00
C VAL A 68 -14.97 -4.37 1.07
N VAL A 69 -15.54 -3.55 1.97
CA VAL A 69 -14.81 -2.98 3.11
C VAL A 69 -14.31 -4.08 4.05
N THR A 70 -15.12 -5.09 4.36
CA THR A 70 -14.67 -6.23 5.16
C THR A 70 -13.51 -6.96 4.49
N MET A 71 -13.62 -7.27 3.20
CA MET A 71 -12.52 -7.91 2.45
C MET A 71 -11.25 -7.05 2.46
N ALA A 72 -11.37 -5.73 2.28
CA ALA A 72 -10.25 -4.80 2.30
C ALA A 72 -9.58 -4.76 3.69
N LEU A 73 -10.36 -4.69 4.76
CA LEU A 73 -9.84 -4.69 6.13
C LEU A 73 -9.15 -6.02 6.48
N ASP A 74 -9.65 -7.16 6.00
CA ASP A 74 -9.08 -8.47 6.32
C ASP A 74 -7.84 -8.81 5.49
N SER A 75 -7.73 -8.25 4.26
CA SER A 75 -6.66 -8.58 3.31
C SER A 75 -5.62 -7.48 3.09
N SER A 76 -5.86 -6.26 3.61
CA SER A 76 -4.95 -5.12 3.43
C SER A 76 -3.55 -5.41 3.96
N ARG A 77 -2.54 -5.24 3.10
CA ARG A 77 -1.12 -5.39 3.46
C ARG A 77 -0.66 -4.25 4.35
N ASP A 78 -1.12 -3.04 4.09
CA ASP A 78 -0.82 -1.85 4.91
C ASP A 78 -1.30 -2.05 6.36
N LEU A 79 -2.48 -2.66 6.54
CA LEU A 79 -2.96 -2.97 7.89
C LEU A 79 -2.13 -4.07 8.56
N ARG A 80 -1.69 -5.08 7.80
CA ARG A 80 -0.79 -6.13 8.31
C ARG A 80 0.56 -5.56 8.73
N GLU A 81 1.12 -4.63 7.95
CA GLU A 81 2.33 -3.91 8.29
C GLU A 81 2.14 -3.08 9.56
N ALA A 82 1.05 -2.30 9.65
CA ALA A 82 0.75 -1.52 10.84
C ALA A 82 0.63 -2.39 12.10
N VAL A 83 -0.02 -3.56 12.01
CA VAL A 83 -0.11 -4.51 13.13
C VAL A 83 1.26 -5.12 13.47
N ALA A 84 2.11 -5.39 12.48
CA ALA A 84 3.48 -5.86 12.71
C ALA A 84 4.32 -4.79 13.41
N SER A 85 4.19 -3.52 13.02
CA SER A 85 4.84 -2.39 13.67
C SER A 85 4.40 -2.24 15.13
N VAL A 86 3.11 -2.42 15.43
CA VAL A 86 2.60 -2.44 16.82
C VAL A 86 3.23 -3.58 17.63
N LYS A 87 3.33 -4.79 17.05
CA LYS A 87 3.98 -5.93 17.73
C LYS A 87 5.47 -5.68 17.97
N SER A 88 6.16 -5.08 17.01
CA SER A 88 7.57 -4.69 17.13
C SER A 88 7.77 -3.68 18.25
N ALA A 89 6.97 -2.60 18.28
CA ALA A 89 7.03 -1.60 19.34
C ALA A 89 6.71 -2.19 20.72
N HIS A 90 5.76 -3.12 20.81
CA HIS A 90 5.46 -3.84 22.04
C HIS A 90 6.63 -4.70 22.53
N ALA A 91 7.34 -5.37 21.61
CA ALA A 91 8.53 -6.15 21.94
C ALA A 91 9.68 -5.26 22.45
N GLN A 92 9.93 -4.13 21.79
CA GLN A 92 10.92 -3.14 22.22
C GLN A 92 10.60 -2.55 23.61
N TYR A 93 9.33 -2.29 23.90
CA TYR A 93 8.89 -1.95 25.26
C TYR A 93 9.22 -3.06 26.25
N GLY A 94 8.98 -4.33 25.89
CA GLY A 94 9.32 -5.49 26.70
C GLY A 94 10.82 -5.59 27.01
N GLU A 95 11.68 -5.37 26.01
CA GLU A 95 13.14 -5.32 26.17
C GLU A 95 13.55 -4.20 27.14
N GLN A 96 13.07 -2.97 26.91
CA GLN A 96 13.40 -1.84 27.78
C GLN A 96 12.89 -2.02 29.22
N ARG A 97 11.76 -2.70 29.39
CA ARG A 97 11.22 -3.04 30.71
C ARG A 97 12.05 -4.13 31.40
N ALA A 98 12.69 -5.02 30.66
CA ALA A 98 13.54 -6.06 31.23
C ALA A 98 14.76 -5.47 31.98
N ASP A 99 15.24 -4.29 31.55
CA ASP A 99 16.32 -3.54 32.22
C ASP A 99 15.97 -3.05 33.64
N LEU A 100 14.70 -3.15 34.06
CA LEU A 100 14.29 -2.93 35.45
C LEU A 100 14.68 -4.09 36.38
N PHE A 101 15.13 -5.22 35.82
CA PHE A 101 15.42 -6.43 36.57
C PHE A 101 16.88 -6.87 36.35
N PRO A 102 17.50 -7.52 37.35
CA PRO A 102 18.81 -8.12 37.16
C PRO A 102 18.73 -9.23 36.10
N SER A 103 19.68 -9.26 35.16
CA SER A 103 19.81 -10.37 34.24
C SER A 103 20.70 -11.47 34.83
N LEU A 104 20.28 -12.72 34.65
CA LEU A 104 21.06 -13.89 35.04
C LEU A 104 21.66 -14.52 33.79
N SER A 105 22.96 -14.76 33.81
CA SER A 105 23.68 -15.42 32.72
C SER A 105 24.52 -16.57 33.24
N ALA A 106 24.74 -17.57 32.38
CA ALA A 106 25.63 -18.67 32.64
C ALA A 106 26.52 -18.87 31.41
N GLY A 107 27.82 -18.95 31.64
CA GLY A 107 28.81 -19.10 30.59
C GLY A 107 29.77 -20.25 30.90
N VAL A 108 30.26 -20.89 29.84
CA VAL A 108 31.35 -21.86 29.92
C VAL A 108 32.46 -21.34 29.01
N SER A 109 33.67 -21.21 29.53
CA SER A 109 34.82 -20.72 28.78
C SER A 109 35.93 -21.76 28.74
N GLY A 110 36.70 -21.76 27.65
CA GLY A 110 37.83 -22.66 27.45
C GLY A 110 38.97 -21.88 26.80
N THR A 111 40.04 -21.65 27.54
CA THR A 111 41.23 -20.94 27.03
C THR A 111 42.39 -21.92 26.90
N ARG A 112 42.94 -22.03 25.69
CA ARG A 112 44.19 -22.75 25.43
C ARG A 112 45.28 -21.75 25.09
N SER A 113 46.34 -21.72 25.86
CA SER A 113 47.48 -20.83 25.62
C SER A 113 48.78 -21.61 25.53
N ARG A 114 49.71 -21.07 24.75
CA ARG A 114 51.04 -21.60 24.54
C ARG A 114 52.03 -20.48 24.87
N ALA A 115 52.90 -20.69 25.86
CA ALA A 115 53.88 -19.70 26.27
C ALA A 115 55.29 -20.29 26.24
N LEU A 116 56.26 -19.48 25.81
CA LEU A 116 57.68 -19.82 25.92
C LEU A 116 58.10 -19.67 27.38
N THR A 117 58.67 -20.71 27.97
CA THR A 117 59.25 -20.64 29.30
C THR A 117 60.73 -20.26 29.15
N GLY A 118 61.19 -19.26 29.90
CA GLY A 118 62.47 -18.56 29.70
C GLY A 118 63.75 -19.39 29.76
N GLU A 119 63.68 -20.71 29.97
CA GLU A 119 64.83 -21.61 29.92
C GLU A 119 64.72 -22.60 28.74
N GLY A 120 65.67 -22.50 27.80
CA GLY A 120 65.96 -23.57 26.85
C GLY A 120 64.98 -23.79 25.70
N ASN A 121 64.26 -22.76 25.24
CA ASN A 121 63.31 -22.87 24.11
C ASN A 121 62.13 -23.82 24.37
N GLN A 122 61.85 -24.13 25.63
CA GLN A 122 60.74 -24.99 26.01
C GLN A 122 59.42 -24.22 25.95
N THR A 123 58.36 -24.92 25.56
CA THR A 123 57.03 -24.33 25.42
C THR A 123 56.05 -25.01 26.36
N ALA A 124 55.40 -24.23 27.21
CA ALA A 124 54.32 -24.72 28.07
C ALA A 124 52.97 -24.55 27.35
N LEU A 125 52.19 -25.62 27.33
CA LEU A 125 50.80 -25.61 26.89
C LEU A 125 49.90 -25.62 28.12
N SER A 126 48.99 -24.64 28.20
CA SER A 126 47.99 -24.55 29.26
C SER A 126 46.59 -24.62 28.65
N ASN A 127 45.73 -25.43 29.25
CA ASN A 127 44.30 -25.49 28.96
C ASN A 127 43.54 -25.19 30.24
N THR A 128 42.72 -24.15 30.22
CA THR A 128 41.83 -23.79 31.33
C THR A 128 40.40 -23.84 30.85
N TYR A 129 39.55 -24.54 31.59
CA TYR A 129 38.11 -24.56 31.36
C TYR A 129 37.43 -24.01 32.61
N SER A 130 36.46 -23.12 32.43
CA SER A 130 35.66 -22.55 33.52
C SER A 130 34.18 -22.56 33.19
N ALA A 131 33.34 -22.67 34.22
CA ALA A 131 31.89 -22.53 34.12
C ALA A 131 31.45 -21.57 35.23
N GLU A 132 30.77 -20.50 34.85
CA GLU A 132 30.44 -19.39 35.73
C GLU A 132 28.98 -19.01 35.52
N GLY A 133 28.24 -18.88 36.62
CA GLY A 133 26.97 -18.17 36.65
C GLY A 133 27.22 -16.75 37.14
N SER A 134 26.75 -15.75 36.41
CA SER A 134 26.85 -14.34 36.82
C SER A 134 25.49 -13.67 36.76
N VAL A 135 25.19 -12.90 37.80
CA VAL A 135 24.16 -11.87 37.73
C VAL A 135 24.85 -10.64 37.15
N SER A 136 24.23 -10.00 36.14
CA SER A 136 24.78 -8.76 35.59
C SER A 136 24.90 -7.68 36.67
N SER A 137 25.73 -6.67 36.42
CA SER A 137 25.81 -5.48 37.27
C SER A 137 24.48 -4.74 37.21
N PHE A 138 23.54 -5.15 38.06
CA PHE A 138 22.23 -4.53 38.18
C PHE A 138 22.37 -3.14 38.79
N GLU A 139 21.97 -2.13 38.02
CA GLU A 139 21.91 -0.75 38.49
C GLU A 139 20.61 -0.60 39.30
N LEU A 140 20.74 -0.28 40.60
CA LEU A 140 19.58 0.07 41.41
C LEU A 140 19.03 1.42 40.93
N ASP A 141 17.83 1.40 40.34
CA ASP A 141 17.20 2.58 39.76
C ASP A 141 16.57 3.49 40.82
N LEU A 142 17.41 4.14 41.63
CA LEU A 142 16.98 5.03 42.73
C LEU A 142 16.32 6.33 42.24
N PHE A 143 16.68 6.78 41.03
CA PHE A 143 16.22 8.05 40.46
C PHE A 143 15.23 7.87 39.28
N GLY A 144 14.83 6.62 39.01
CA GLY A 144 13.82 6.30 38.00
C GLY A 144 14.28 6.43 36.55
N LYS A 145 15.58 6.37 36.23
CA LYS A 145 16.10 6.42 34.85
C LYS A 145 15.53 5.30 33.99
N ASN A 146 15.65 4.04 34.43
CA ASN A 146 15.18 2.88 33.66
C ASN A 146 13.64 2.83 33.68
N GLN A 147 13.01 3.28 34.77
CA GLN A 147 11.56 3.45 34.83
C GLN A 147 11.05 4.47 33.80
N SER A 148 11.69 5.63 33.70
CA SER A 148 11.38 6.67 32.71
C SER A 148 11.60 6.18 31.28
N LEU A 149 12.70 5.45 31.00
CA LEU A 149 12.94 4.86 29.68
C LEU A 149 11.89 3.80 29.32
N SER A 150 11.50 2.95 30.28
CA SER A 150 10.43 1.97 30.07
C SER A 150 9.09 2.65 29.79
N ARG A 151 8.77 3.73 30.52
CA ARG A 151 7.59 4.55 30.26
C ARG A 151 7.64 5.22 28.89
N GLN A 152 8.79 5.76 28.49
CA GLN A 152 8.98 6.34 27.15
C GLN A 152 8.63 5.30 26.07
N GLN A 153 9.19 4.09 26.16
CA GLN A 153 8.90 3.04 25.17
C GLN A 153 7.44 2.57 25.21
N TYR A 154 6.81 2.58 26.38
CA TYR A 154 5.39 2.32 26.50
C TYR A 154 4.55 3.36 25.75
N GLU A 155 4.85 4.65 25.90
CA GLU A 155 4.18 5.72 25.16
C GLU A 155 4.45 5.64 23.65
N THR A 156 5.66 5.24 23.23
CA THR A 156 5.97 4.95 21.82
C THR A 156 5.13 3.79 21.27
N TYR A 157 4.95 2.71 22.04
CA TYR A 157 4.06 1.61 21.70
C TYR A 157 2.59 2.10 21.57
N LEU A 158 2.10 2.91 22.51
CA LEU A 158 0.76 3.49 22.43
C LEU A 158 0.59 4.41 21.21
N GLY A 159 1.59 5.24 20.90
CA GLY A 159 1.61 6.06 19.69
C GLY A 159 1.53 5.22 18.41
N THR A 160 2.27 4.11 18.38
CA THR A 160 2.24 3.16 17.26
C THR A 160 0.86 2.48 17.13
N LEU A 161 0.22 2.17 18.27
CA LEU A 161 -1.14 1.61 18.31
C LEU A 161 -2.18 2.59 17.74
N GLU A 162 -2.11 3.87 18.10
CA GLU A 162 -2.99 4.90 17.52
C GLU A 162 -2.68 5.11 16.02
N GLY A 163 -1.41 5.01 15.62
CA GLY A 163 -1.00 4.99 14.20
C GLY A 163 -1.69 3.88 13.41
N ALA A 164 -1.71 2.65 13.93
CA ALA A 164 -2.39 1.53 13.29
C ALA A 164 -3.91 1.72 13.19
N ARG A 165 -4.54 2.39 14.16
CA ARG A 165 -5.96 2.77 14.08
C ARG A 165 -6.21 3.81 12.98
N SER A 166 -5.28 4.76 12.80
CA SER A 166 -5.33 5.72 11.70
C SER A 166 -5.23 5.02 10.34
N THR A 167 -4.27 4.10 10.16
CA THR A 167 -4.14 3.29 8.94
C THR A 167 -5.42 2.53 8.62
N ARG A 168 -6.05 1.91 9.63
CA ARG A 168 -7.34 1.23 9.46
C ARG A 168 -8.42 2.17 8.92
N LEU A 169 -8.50 3.39 9.45
CA LEU A 169 -9.46 4.40 8.99
C LEU A 169 -9.16 4.84 7.55
N THR A 170 -7.90 5.01 7.18
CA THR A 170 -7.48 5.32 5.80
C THR A 170 -7.86 4.22 4.82
N VAL A 171 -7.61 2.95 5.15
CA VAL A 171 -8.02 1.81 4.31
C VAL A 171 -9.53 1.80 4.10
N LEU A 172 -10.30 2.04 5.17
CA LEU A 172 -11.75 2.15 5.08
C LEU A 172 -12.19 3.29 4.17
N TYR A 173 -11.64 4.49 4.38
CA TYR A 173 -11.94 5.68 3.58
C TYR A 173 -11.64 5.45 2.10
N ASN A 174 -10.42 5.00 1.77
CA ASN A 174 -10.02 4.75 0.38
C ASN A 174 -10.91 3.70 -0.29
N THR A 175 -11.29 2.64 0.43
CA THR A 175 -12.17 1.60 -0.11
C THR A 175 -13.55 2.15 -0.47
N VAL A 176 -14.11 3.00 0.41
CA VAL A 176 -15.39 3.67 0.15
C VAL A 176 -15.27 4.65 -1.00
N ASP A 177 -14.20 5.46 -1.03
CA ASP A 177 -13.95 6.46 -2.06
C ASP A 177 -13.84 5.83 -3.46
N TYR A 178 -13.00 4.79 -3.61
CA TYR A 178 -12.86 4.07 -4.88
C TYR A 178 -14.13 3.35 -5.32
N TRP A 179 -14.92 2.82 -4.37
CA TRP A 179 -16.22 2.23 -4.71
C TRP A 179 -17.19 3.27 -5.29
N LEU A 180 -17.25 4.45 -4.68
CA LEU A 180 -18.10 5.54 -5.16
C LEU A 180 -17.62 6.07 -6.51
N GLN A 181 -16.30 6.16 -6.71
CA GLN A 181 -15.71 6.53 -8.00
C GLN A 181 -16.09 5.51 -9.09
N LEU A 182 -15.95 4.21 -8.82
CA LEU A 182 -16.36 3.15 -9.74
C LEU A 182 -17.86 3.22 -10.07
N ALA A 183 -18.71 3.54 -9.09
CA ALA A 183 -20.14 3.71 -9.31
C ALA A 183 -20.43 4.92 -10.22
N ALA A 184 -19.76 6.04 -10.00
CA ALA A 184 -19.86 7.23 -10.85
C ALA A 184 -19.39 6.94 -12.28
N ASP A 185 -18.26 6.27 -12.45
CA ASP A 185 -17.71 5.91 -13.76
C ASP A 185 -18.63 4.96 -14.54
N ARG A 186 -19.25 3.99 -13.85
CA ARG A 186 -20.27 3.13 -14.47
C ARG A 186 -21.50 3.90 -14.92
N SER A 187 -21.94 4.87 -14.13
CA SER A 187 -23.05 5.75 -14.51
C SER A 187 -22.70 6.60 -15.73
N ASN A 188 -21.49 7.18 -15.75
CA ASN A 188 -20.99 7.96 -16.88
C ASN A 188 -20.88 7.10 -18.15
N LEU A 189 -20.39 5.87 -18.03
CA LEU A 189 -20.31 4.93 -19.15
C LEU A 189 -21.70 4.59 -19.70
N ALA A 190 -22.70 4.38 -18.83
CA ALA A 190 -24.06 4.11 -19.27
C ALA A 190 -24.63 5.29 -20.06
N ILE A 191 -24.49 6.52 -19.54
CA ILE A 191 -24.93 7.75 -20.22
C ILE A 191 -24.19 7.94 -21.55
N ALA A 192 -22.89 7.68 -21.59
CA ALA A 192 -22.10 7.77 -22.82
C ALA A 192 -22.58 6.77 -23.89
N LYS A 193 -22.92 5.54 -23.49
CA LYS A 193 -23.48 4.52 -24.40
C LYS A 193 -24.86 4.93 -24.94
N GLU A 194 -25.74 5.43 -24.08
CA GLU A 194 -27.06 5.93 -24.48
C GLU A 194 -26.94 7.12 -25.44
N THR A 195 -26.01 8.04 -25.16
CA THR A 195 -25.72 9.18 -26.02
C THR A 195 -25.19 8.74 -27.39
N ALA A 196 -24.26 7.78 -27.41
CA ALA A 196 -23.72 7.22 -28.64
C ALA A 196 -24.81 6.53 -29.48
N GLU A 197 -25.70 5.78 -28.84
CA GLU A 197 -26.81 5.11 -29.54
C GLU A 197 -27.83 6.11 -30.10
N SER A 198 -28.23 7.11 -29.31
CA SER A 198 -29.11 8.20 -29.77
C SER A 198 -28.51 8.95 -30.97
N ALA A 199 -27.21 9.19 -30.95
CA ALA A 199 -26.52 9.86 -32.03
C ALA A 199 -26.38 8.96 -33.29
N ARG A 200 -26.23 7.63 -33.14
CA ARG A 200 -26.30 6.68 -34.27
C ARG A 200 -27.68 6.67 -34.93
N GLN A 201 -28.75 6.63 -34.13
CA GLN A 201 -30.12 6.67 -34.63
C GLN A 201 -30.42 7.96 -35.38
N SER A 202 -29.94 9.10 -34.85
CA SER A 202 -30.05 10.40 -35.50
C SER A 202 -29.36 10.42 -36.87
N LEU A 203 -28.13 9.90 -36.96
CA LEU A 203 -27.41 9.78 -38.23
C LEU A 203 -28.14 8.87 -39.22
N GLU A 204 -28.71 7.76 -38.78
CA GLU A 204 -29.47 6.87 -39.65
C GLU A 204 -30.67 7.58 -40.29
N VAL A 205 -31.40 8.38 -39.50
CA VAL A 205 -32.52 9.20 -40.01
C VAL A 205 -32.03 10.22 -41.03
N THR A 206 -30.96 10.96 -40.75
CA THR A 206 -30.40 11.94 -41.69
C THR A 206 -29.89 11.27 -42.97
N ARG A 207 -29.26 10.10 -42.89
CA ARG A 207 -28.84 9.32 -44.06
C ARG A 207 -30.03 8.92 -44.93
N LYS A 208 -31.10 8.39 -44.32
CA LYS A 208 -32.35 8.05 -45.03
C LYS A 208 -33.00 9.27 -45.69
N ARG A 209 -32.92 10.45 -45.08
CA ARG A 209 -33.43 11.71 -45.67
C ARG A 209 -32.59 12.18 -46.86
N LEU A 210 -31.27 12.06 -46.79
CA LEU A 210 -30.37 12.30 -47.93
C LEU A 210 -30.68 11.36 -49.10
N GLU A 211 -30.85 10.06 -48.84
CA GLU A 211 -31.19 9.07 -49.88
C GLU A 211 -32.51 9.38 -50.59
N ASN A 212 -33.46 10.00 -49.88
CA ASN A 212 -34.74 10.46 -50.43
C ASN A 212 -34.70 11.91 -50.96
N GLY A 213 -33.52 12.54 -51.03
CA GLY A 213 -33.31 13.87 -51.59
C GLY A 213 -33.82 15.03 -50.73
N VAL A 214 -34.08 14.81 -49.44
CA VAL A 214 -34.62 15.82 -48.52
C VAL A 214 -33.51 16.63 -47.84
N ASP A 215 -32.41 15.98 -47.44
CA ASP A 215 -31.27 16.61 -46.76
C ASP A 215 -30.02 16.64 -47.66
N SER A 216 -29.04 17.49 -47.33
CA SER A 216 -27.78 17.63 -48.08
C SER A 216 -26.65 16.76 -47.50
N MET A 217 -25.59 16.50 -48.29
CA MET A 217 -24.39 15.82 -47.78
C MET A 217 -23.71 16.57 -46.63
N VAL A 218 -23.90 17.90 -46.53
CA VAL A 218 -23.37 18.71 -45.42
C VAL A 218 -24.11 18.40 -44.12
N ASP A 219 -25.42 18.12 -44.18
CA ASP A 219 -26.22 17.75 -43.01
C ASP A 219 -25.85 16.36 -42.49
N VAL A 220 -25.50 15.43 -43.39
CA VAL A 220 -24.95 14.12 -43.00
C VAL A 220 -23.54 14.24 -42.40
N ALA A 221 -22.69 15.10 -42.95
CA ALA A 221 -21.35 15.36 -42.42
C ALA A 221 -21.39 16.10 -41.06
N GLY A 222 -22.37 16.99 -40.87
CA GLY A 222 -22.59 17.72 -39.61
C GLY A 222 -23.34 16.91 -38.54
N GLY A 223 -24.19 15.95 -38.95
CA GLY A 223 -24.96 15.06 -38.08
C GLY A 223 -24.29 13.72 -37.77
N ALA A 224 -23.14 13.42 -38.37
CA ALA A 224 -22.33 12.28 -37.96
C ALA A 224 -21.98 12.44 -36.47
N PRO A 225 -22.29 11.45 -35.61
CA PRO A 225 -21.83 11.49 -34.24
C PRO A 225 -20.33 11.69 -34.29
N ARG A 226 -19.86 12.77 -33.67
CA ARG A 226 -18.50 12.79 -33.13
C ARG A 226 -18.53 11.80 -31.97
N THR A 227 -18.57 10.51 -32.31
CA THR A 227 -18.14 9.48 -31.40
C THR A 227 -16.73 9.91 -31.05
N LEU A 228 -16.50 10.25 -29.80
CA LEU A 228 -15.18 10.15 -29.22
C LEU A 228 -14.89 8.64 -29.23
N ASP A 229 -14.61 8.10 -30.42
CA ASP A 229 -13.67 7.01 -30.50
C ASP A 229 -12.45 7.53 -29.76
N PHE A 230 -11.90 6.73 -28.86
CA PHE A 230 -10.54 6.95 -28.40
C PHE A 230 -9.64 6.73 -29.62
N THR A 231 -9.66 7.68 -30.56
CA THR A 231 -8.82 7.69 -31.73
C THR A 231 -7.43 7.88 -31.18
N ARG A 232 -6.65 6.79 -31.24
CA ARG A 232 -5.20 6.82 -31.19
C ARG A 232 -4.74 8.07 -31.94
N ALA A 233 -3.95 8.92 -31.30
CA ALA A 233 -3.59 10.23 -31.84
C ALA A 233 -3.11 10.12 -33.30
N ASP A 234 -3.50 11.08 -34.14
CA ASP A 234 -3.07 11.11 -35.54
C ASP A 234 -1.53 11.06 -35.62
N GLY A 235 -0.99 10.11 -36.40
CA GLY A 235 0.45 9.91 -36.59
C GLY A 235 1.04 8.67 -35.89
N VAL A 236 0.27 7.96 -35.07
CA VAL A 236 0.73 6.69 -34.48
C VAL A 236 0.67 5.56 -35.53
N PRO A 237 1.76 4.82 -35.78
CA PRO A 237 1.84 3.85 -36.86
C PRO A 237 0.83 2.69 -36.70
N LEU A 238 0.11 2.38 -37.78
CA LEU A 238 -0.73 1.19 -37.90
C LEU A 238 0.14 -0.06 -37.93
N ASN A 239 -0.38 -1.16 -37.39
CA ASN A 239 0.30 -2.47 -37.34
C ASN A 239 1.63 -2.44 -36.58
N ALA A 240 1.82 -1.44 -35.71
CA ALA A 240 2.99 -1.29 -34.87
C ALA A 240 2.57 -1.01 -33.42
N TRP A 241 3.26 -1.68 -32.49
CA TRP A 241 3.10 -1.48 -31.07
C TRP A 241 3.60 -0.09 -30.67
N THR A 242 2.84 0.61 -29.84
CA THR A 242 3.26 1.88 -29.24
C THR A 242 3.27 1.73 -27.73
N LEU A 243 4.37 2.13 -27.10
CA LEU A 243 4.48 2.13 -25.64
C LEU A 243 3.61 3.26 -25.11
N LEU A 244 2.60 2.91 -24.31
CA LEU A 244 1.72 3.86 -23.64
C LEU A 244 2.28 4.29 -22.29
N ALA A 245 2.84 3.34 -21.54
CA ALA A 245 3.40 3.59 -20.22
C ALA A 245 4.39 2.48 -19.84
N GLY A 246 5.43 2.84 -19.13
CA GLY A 246 6.40 1.90 -18.59
C GLY A 246 7.44 2.62 -17.74
N PRO A 247 8.24 1.90 -16.93
CA PRO A 247 9.35 2.50 -16.22
C PRO A 247 10.41 2.97 -17.23
N GLU A 248 10.39 4.25 -17.57
CA GLU A 248 11.48 4.91 -18.28
C GLU A 248 12.46 5.46 -17.25
N THR A 249 13.71 4.98 -17.28
CA THR A 249 14.89 5.47 -16.53
C THR A 249 14.55 6.30 -15.29
N SER A 250 14.03 5.63 -14.26
CA SER A 250 13.73 6.27 -13.00
C SER A 250 14.99 6.22 -12.13
N ASP A 251 15.65 7.36 -11.95
CA ASP A 251 16.66 7.58 -10.88
C ASP A 251 16.01 7.60 -9.48
N ALA A 252 14.80 7.04 -9.33
CA ALA A 252 14.13 6.96 -8.04
C ALA A 252 14.94 6.08 -7.08
N PRO A 253 15.14 6.52 -5.83
CA PRO A 253 15.91 5.80 -4.82
C PRO A 253 15.25 4.50 -4.33
N LEU A 254 14.08 4.13 -4.88
CA LEU A 254 13.30 2.96 -4.50
C LEU A 254 12.92 2.16 -5.77
N PRO A 255 13.23 0.85 -5.83
CA PRO A 255 12.79 0.01 -6.94
C PRO A 255 11.26 -0.17 -6.89
N LEU A 256 10.60 -0.06 -8.03
CA LEU A 256 9.18 -0.44 -8.17
C LEU A 256 9.06 -1.94 -7.93
N GLY A 257 8.20 -2.35 -6.99
CA GLY A 257 8.02 -3.76 -6.61
C GLY A 257 7.42 -4.66 -7.71
N GLN A 258 6.88 -4.07 -8.77
CA GLN A 258 6.44 -4.76 -9.98
C GLN A 258 6.55 -3.80 -11.17
N ALA A 259 7.39 -4.16 -12.14
CA ALA A 259 7.57 -3.37 -13.35
C ALA A 259 6.54 -3.83 -14.40
N VAL A 260 5.82 -2.86 -14.98
CA VAL A 260 4.82 -3.13 -16.04
C VAL A 260 5.07 -2.20 -17.21
N PHE A 261 5.17 -2.76 -18.42
CA PHE A 261 5.11 -2.00 -19.67
C PHE A 261 3.75 -2.24 -20.33
N ILE A 262 3.11 -1.17 -20.78
CA ILE A 262 1.79 -1.19 -21.40
C ILE A 262 1.96 -0.71 -22.84
N TYR A 263 1.56 -1.55 -23.78
CA TYR A 263 1.58 -1.24 -25.20
C TYR A 263 0.17 -1.28 -25.78
N ASP A 264 -0.10 -0.42 -26.76
CA ASP A 264 -1.28 -0.55 -27.61
C ASP A 264 -0.90 -0.93 -29.04
N LEU A 265 -1.85 -1.55 -29.74
CA LEU A 265 -1.75 -1.89 -31.15
C LEU A 265 -3.11 -1.67 -31.80
N LYS A 266 -3.11 -0.92 -32.90
CA LYS A 266 -4.19 -0.93 -33.89
C LYS A 266 -3.73 -1.78 -35.06
N VAL A 267 -4.35 -2.95 -35.23
CA VAL A 267 -4.03 -3.91 -36.29
C VAL A 267 -5.13 -3.89 -37.34
N GLU A 268 -4.73 -3.86 -38.61
CA GLU A 268 -5.65 -3.94 -39.73
C GLU A 268 -5.97 -5.39 -40.10
N ARG A 269 -7.11 -5.59 -40.75
CA ARG A 269 -7.47 -6.89 -41.30
C ARG A 269 -6.37 -7.44 -42.21
N GLY A 270 -5.90 -8.64 -41.88
CA GLY A 270 -4.89 -9.38 -42.62
C GLY A 270 -3.45 -9.08 -42.22
N ALA A 271 -3.21 -8.04 -41.41
CA ALA A 271 -1.87 -7.74 -40.90
C ALA A 271 -1.43 -8.77 -39.87
N GLN A 272 -0.12 -9.03 -39.85
CA GLN A 272 0.54 -9.91 -38.89
C GLN A 272 1.56 -9.08 -38.11
N VAL A 273 1.49 -9.13 -36.79
CA VAL A 273 2.32 -8.33 -35.89
C VAL A 273 2.87 -9.22 -34.81
N GLU A 274 4.19 -9.19 -34.61
CA GLU A 274 4.83 -9.88 -33.49
C GLU A 274 4.44 -9.20 -32.18
N VAL A 275 4.04 -9.98 -31.18
CA VAL A 275 3.70 -9.46 -29.86
C VAL A 275 5.01 -9.12 -29.12
N PRO A 276 5.14 -7.94 -28.49
CA PRO A 276 6.34 -7.57 -27.76
C PRO A 276 6.58 -8.58 -26.63
N HIS A 277 7.84 -8.88 -26.36
CA HIS A 277 8.25 -9.74 -25.26
C HIS A 277 9.54 -9.21 -24.64
N LEU A 278 9.71 -9.44 -23.34
CA LEU A 278 10.91 -9.09 -22.59
C LEU A 278 11.31 -10.28 -21.72
N ALA A 279 12.61 -10.57 -21.64
CA ALA A 279 13.11 -11.64 -20.78
C ALA A 279 12.81 -11.33 -19.30
N GLY A 280 12.19 -12.29 -18.60
CA GLY A 280 11.75 -12.10 -17.20
C GLY A 280 10.44 -11.33 -17.04
N TYR A 281 9.64 -11.22 -18.11
CA TYR A 281 8.29 -10.66 -18.09
C TYR A 281 7.29 -11.64 -18.70
N SER A 282 6.11 -11.74 -18.08
CA SER A 282 4.93 -12.43 -18.60
C SER A 282 4.12 -11.49 -19.47
N THR A 283 3.68 -11.99 -20.63
CA THR A 283 2.88 -11.21 -21.59
C THR A 283 1.41 -11.48 -21.38
N TRP A 284 0.62 -10.42 -21.22
CA TRP A 284 -0.84 -10.47 -21.15
C TRP A 284 -1.41 -9.63 -22.28
N LEU A 285 -2.21 -10.23 -23.15
CA LEU A 285 -2.79 -9.56 -24.30
C LEU A 285 -4.31 -9.57 -24.19
N THR A 286 -4.92 -8.40 -24.32
CA THR A 286 -6.36 -8.21 -24.21
C THR A 286 -6.89 -7.51 -25.45
N LEU A 287 -7.94 -8.08 -26.05
CA LEU A 287 -8.61 -7.51 -27.20
C LEU A 287 -9.70 -6.53 -26.74
N LEU A 288 -9.54 -5.25 -27.06
CA LEU A 288 -10.51 -4.21 -26.71
C LEU A 288 -11.64 -4.09 -27.73
N ASP A 289 -11.33 -4.31 -29.01
CA ASP A 289 -12.28 -4.25 -30.11
C ASP A 289 -11.76 -5.02 -31.32
N GLY A 290 -12.67 -5.51 -32.17
CA GLY A 290 -12.33 -6.28 -33.37
C GLY A 290 -12.21 -7.79 -33.15
N ILE A 291 -11.46 -8.47 -34.03
CA ILE A 291 -11.24 -9.92 -33.99
C ILE A 291 -9.79 -10.20 -34.41
N VAL A 292 -9.05 -10.93 -33.58
CA VAL A 292 -7.67 -11.32 -33.85
C VAL A 292 -7.47 -12.81 -33.62
N THR A 293 -6.47 -13.39 -34.27
CA THR A 293 -6.00 -14.74 -34.01
C THR A 293 -4.57 -14.67 -33.47
N VAL A 294 -4.29 -15.36 -32.36
CA VAL A 294 -2.96 -15.51 -31.77
C VAL A 294 -2.64 -17.00 -31.75
N GLY A 295 -1.78 -17.44 -32.66
CA GLY A 295 -1.51 -18.87 -32.85
C GLY A 295 -2.76 -19.62 -33.36
N GLU A 296 -3.27 -20.56 -32.58
CA GLU A 296 -4.52 -21.29 -32.86
C GLU A 296 -5.74 -20.66 -32.17
N GLU A 297 -5.54 -19.70 -31.27
CA GLU A 297 -6.61 -19.08 -30.50
C GLU A 297 -7.19 -17.87 -31.21
N ARG A 298 -8.52 -17.85 -31.32
CA ARG A 298 -9.27 -16.74 -31.90
C ARG A 298 -9.89 -15.92 -30.79
N LEU A 299 -9.48 -14.66 -30.67
CA LEU A 299 -9.91 -13.74 -29.63
C LEU A 299 -11.02 -12.81 -30.17
N LEU A 300 -12.06 -12.65 -29.37
CA LEU A 300 -13.14 -11.68 -29.54
C LEU A 300 -12.98 -10.51 -28.56
N GLN A 301 -13.77 -9.45 -28.76
CA GLN A 301 -13.78 -8.31 -27.85
C GLN A 301 -14.00 -8.75 -26.40
N GLY A 302 -13.07 -8.34 -25.51
CA GLY A 302 -13.07 -8.67 -24.10
C GLY A 302 -12.28 -9.94 -23.75
N ASP A 303 -11.85 -10.73 -24.73
CA ASP A 303 -11.01 -11.90 -24.50
C ASP A 303 -9.57 -11.49 -24.20
N SER A 304 -8.90 -12.32 -23.41
CA SER A 304 -7.50 -12.16 -23.04
C SER A 304 -6.76 -13.49 -23.13
N ILE A 305 -5.47 -13.42 -23.50
CA ILE A 305 -4.52 -14.54 -23.49
C ILE A 305 -3.27 -14.11 -22.73
N SER A 306 -2.61 -15.04 -22.05
CA SER A 306 -1.33 -14.78 -21.41
C SER A 306 -0.38 -15.95 -21.52
N GLU A 307 0.92 -15.65 -21.56
CA GLU A 307 1.98 -16.65 -21.66
C GLU A 307 3.24 -16.17 -20.90
N GLN A 308 3.97 -17.11 -20.31
CA GLN A 308 5.29 -16.84 -19.74
C GLN A 308 6.31 -16.75 -20.87
N GLY A 309 6.50 -15.54 -21.40
CA GLY A 309 7.43 -15.25 -22.50
C GLY A 309 6.71 -14.73 -23.75
N ALA A 310 7.14 -15.19 -24.92
CA ALA A 310 6.67 -14.68 -26.21
C ALA A 310 5.38 -15.38 -26.64
N LEU A 311 4.33 -14.60 -26.87
CA LEU A 311 3.12 -15.09 -27.54
C LEU A 311 3.37 -15.32 -29.04
N PRO A 312 2.61 -16.23 -29.67
CA PRO A 312 2.60 -16.38 -31.13
C PRO A 312 2.26 -15.07 -31.86
N VAL A 313 2.58 -15.01 -33.16
CA VAL A 313 2.26 -13.86 -34.00
C VAL A 313 0.77 -13.57 -33.97
N LEU A 314 0.43 -12.30 -33.75
CA LEU A 314 -0.95 -11.81 -33.77
C LEU A 314 -1.35 -11.51 -35.20
N ARG A 315 -2.52 -12.00 -35.62
CA ARG A 315 -3.11 -11.75 -36.94
C ARG A 315 -4.47 -11.09 -36.81
N GLY A 316 -4.68 -9.94 -37.47
CA GLY A 316 -5.99 -9.30 -37.54
C GLY A 316 -6.93 -10.06 -38.47
N GLU A 317 -8.04 -10.61 -37.97
CA GLU A 317 -9.13 -11.09 -38.83
C GLU A 317 -10.05 -9.94 -39.27
N ARG A 318 -10.18 -8.94 -38.40
CA ARG A 318 -10.81 -7.64 -38.62
C ARG A 318 -9.89 -6.55 -38.06
N ASP A 319 -10.18 -5.31 -38.40
CA ASP A 319 -9.56 -4.18 -37.74
C ASP A 319 -9.81 -4.29 -36.24
N ALA A 320 -8.74 -4.21 -35.46
CA ALA A 320 -8.77 -4.53 -34.05
C ALA A 320 -7.86 -3.62 -33.23
N ILE A 321 -8.26 -3.42 -31.98
CA ILE A 321 -7.50 -2.67 -30.98
C ILE A 321 -7.12 -3.62 -29.86
N VAL A 322 -5.83 -3.72 -29.61
CA VAL A 322 -5.24 -4.68 -28.68
C VAL A 322 -4.37 -3.92 -27.67
N ILE A 323 -4.43 -4.32 -26.41
CA ILE A 323 -3.48 -3.89 -25.38
C ILE A 323 -2.64 -5.09 -24.95
N ALA A 324 -1.33 -4.89 -24.85
CA ALA A 324 -0.40 -5.84 -24.28
C ALA A 324 0.24 -5.28 -23.00
N PHE A 325 0.23 -6.07 -21.94
CA PHE A 325 0.94 -5.80 -20.69
C PHE A 325 2.12 -6.76 -20.57
N LEU A 326 3.32 -6.23 -20.42
CA LEU A 326 4.49 -7.00 -20.02
C LEU A 326 4.71 -6.78 -18.53
N VAL A 327 4.53 -7.83 -17.75
CA VAL A 327 4.56 -7.79 -16.28
C VAL A 327 5.76 -8.56 -15.77
N SER A 328 6.61 -7.95 -14.95
CA SER A 328 7.83 -8.61 -14.45
C SER A 328 7.50 -9.88 -13.65
N ASP A 329 8.16 -10.99 -13.97
CA ASP A 329 7.97 -12.29 -13.30
C ASP A 329 8.51 -12.28 -11.86
N GLY A 330 9.50 -11.42 -11.60
CA GLY A 330 10.09 -11.20 -10.29
C GLY A 330 9.37 -10.10 -9.52
N VAL A 331 8.68 -10.47 -8.45
CA VAL A 331 8.41 -9.53 -7.36
C VAL A 331 9.67 -9.49 -6.50
N THR A 332 10.55 -8.51 -6.73
CA THR A 332 11.65 -8.23 -5.80
C THR A 332 11.06 -7.57 -4.56
N PHE A 333 10.84 -8.36 -3.51
CA PHE A 333 10.70 -7.85 -2.15
C PHE A 333 12.10 -7.43 -1.69
N VAL A 334 12.40 -6.13 -1.80
CA VAL A 334 13.47 -5.50 -1.01
C VAL A 334 12.81 -4.86 0.20
#